data_AF-A0AAW2RJ51-F1
#
_entry.id   AF-A0AAW2RJ51-F1
#
_cell.length_a   1.000
_cell.length_b   1.000
_cell.length_c   1.000
_cell.angle_alpha   90.00
_cell.angle_beta   90.00
_cell.angle_gamma   90.00
#
_symmetry.space_group_name_H-M   'P 1'
#
loop_
_entity.id
_entity.type
_entity.pdbx_description
1 polymer ?
#
loop_
_entity_poly.entity_id
_entity_poly.type
_entity_poly.pdbx_seq_one_letter_code
_entity_poly.pdbx_strand_id
1 'polypeptide(L)'
;MKYGTKACCGYGGGAYNFNPQVFCGNTKLINGQNLTATACSDPHNYVSWDGIHATEAANKLVADAMINGSYFDPPFSLHKFCDIQPIG
;
A
#
# COMPACT_ATOMS: atom_id res chain seq x y z
N MET A 1 -9.68 3.14 -5.20
CA MET A 1 -9.21 3.25 -3.79
C MET A 1 -9.69 4.57 -3.19
N LYS A 2 -10.06 4.58 -1.91
CA LYS A 2 -10.68 5.74 -1.22
C LYS A 2 -9.65 6.63 -0.51
N TYR A 3 -8.55 6.07 -0.05
CA TYR A 3 -7.53 6.78 0.73
C TYR A 3 -6.19 6.75 0.00
N GLY A 4 -5.73 7.91 -0.47
CA GLY A 4 -4.45 8.07 -1.17
C GLY A 4 -3.29 8.25 -0.20
N THR A 5 -3.27 9.39 0.50
CA THR A 5 -2.14 9.82 1.34
C THR A 5 -2.16 9.24 2.75
N LYS A 6 -3.30 8.73 3.20
CA LYS A 6 -3.47 8.16 4.54
C LYS A 6 -2.96 6.73 4.53
N ALA A 7 -2.06 6.37 5.44
CA ALA A 7 -1.60 5.00 5.64
C ALA A 7 -2.68 4.15 6.32
N CYS A 8 -2.84 2.91 5.87
CA CYS A 8 -3.74 1.94 6.50
C CYS A 8 -3.23 1.51 7.88
N CYS A 9 -1.95 1.17 7.99
CA CYS A 9 -1.28 0.79 9.22
C CYS A 9 -0.42 1.91 9.76
N GLY A 10 -0.77 2.45 10.92
CA GLY A 10 0.00 3.55 11.48
C GLY A 10 -0.60 4.10 12.76
N TYR A 11 -0.07 5.24 13.19
CA TYR A 11 -0.47 5.93 14.41
C TYR A 11 -0.53 7.43 14.16
N GLY A 12 -1.38 8.13 14.91
CA GLY A 12 -1.52 9.59 14.88
C GLY A 12 -2.75 10.09 14.11
N GLY A 13 -3.39 9.25 13.30
CA GLY A 13 -4.61 9.63 12.59
C GLY A 13 -4.39 10.74 11.55
N GLY A 14 -5.39 11.60 11.35
CA GLY A 14 -5.30 12.71 10.41
C GLY A 14 -5.18 12.29 8.94
N ALA A 15 -4.54 13.15 8.13
CA ALA A 15 -4.42 13.03 6.67
C ALA A 15 -3.39 11.98 6.20
N TYR A 16 -2.41 11.65 7.04
CA TYR A 16 -1.33 10.71 6.71
C TYR A 16 -1.35 9.44 7.55
N ASN A 17 -1.81 9.50 8.80
CA ASN A 17 -1.80 8.36 9.73
C ASN A 17 -0.45 7.63 9.82
N PHE A 18 0.65 8.37 9.78
CA PHE A 18 2.01 7.84 9.84
C PHE A 18 2.79 8.51 10.96
N ASN A 19 3.52 7.72 11.73
CA ASN A 19 4.45 8.20 12.74
C ASN A 19 5.81 7.48 12.59
N PRO A 20 6.89 8.19 12.19
CA PRO A 20 8.19 7.56 11.97
C PRO A 20 8.84 7.02 13.26
N GLN A 21 8.33 7.38 14.43
CA GLN A 21 8.83 6.85 15.70
C GLN A 21 8.29 5.44 15.98
N VAL A 22 7.13 5.06 15.44
CA VAL A 22 6.46 3.76 15.67
C VAL A 22 5.95 3.16 14.36
N PHE A 23 6.73 2.26 13.78
CA PHE A 23 6.35 1.56 12.54
C PHE A 23 5.20 0.57 12.76
N CYS A 24 4.49 0.25 11.68
CA CYS A 24 3.36 -0.68 11.66
C CYS A 24 3.61 -1.95 12.49
N GLY A 25 2.64 -2.34 13.32
CA GLY A 25 2.69 -3.54 14.16
C GLY A 25 3.54 -3.40 15.43
N ASN A 26 4.34 -2.34 15.55
CA ASN A 26 5.14 -2.10 16.75
C ASN A 26 4.37 -1.32 17.81
N THR A 27 4.76 -1.56 19.07
CA THR A 27 4.40 -0.74 20.22
C THR A 27 5.65 -0.10 20.79
N LYS A 28 5.62 1.21 21.08
CA LYS A 28 6.76 1.93 21.68
C LYS A 28 6.31 2.93 22.74
N LEU A 29 7.12 3.07 23.79
CA LEU A 29 6.96 4.09 24.82
C LEU A 29 7.52 5.42 24.31
N ILE A 30 6.66 6.39 24.05
CA ILE A 30 7.02 7.73 23.55
C ILE A 30 6.35 8.74 24.48
N ASN A 31 7.14 9.64 25.07
CA ASN A 31 6.65 10.64 26.04
C ASN A 31 5.83 10.03 27.20
N GLY A 32 6.22 8.84 27.67
CA GLY A 32 5.53 8.14 28.76
C GLY A 32 4.23 7.43 28.36
N GLN A 33 3.87 7.40 27.07
CA GLN A 33 2.70 6.67 26.56
C GLN A 33 3.10 5.53 25.63
N ASN A 34 2.45 4.37 25.76
CA ASN A 34 2.60 3.28 24.82
C ASN A 34 1.77 3.57 23.57
N LEU A 35 2.44 3.78 22.44
CA LEU A 35 1.83 3.99 21.15
C LEU A 35 1.94 2.71 20.33
N THR A 36 0.85 2.27 19.72
CA THR A 36 0.81 1.10 18.83
C THR A 36 0.33 1.52 17.46
N ALA A 37 1.12 1.27 16.43
CA ALA A 37 0.69 1.48 15.05
C ALA A 37 -0.14 0.26 14.58
N THR A 38 -1.41 0.48 14.28
CA THR A 38 -2.37 -0.59 13.98
C THR A 38 -2.87 -0.51 12.54
N ALA A 39 -3.10 -1.68 11.94
CA ALA A 39 -3.71 -1.79 10.62
C ALA A 39 -5.17 -1.31 10.63
N CYS A 40 -5.60 -0.74 9.50
CA CYS A 40 -6.99 -0.39 9.24
C CYS A 40 -7.82 -1.66 8.98
N SER A 41 -9.15 -1.55 9.12
CA SER A 41 -10.07 -2.68 8.91
C SER A 41 -10.26 -3.09 7.44
N ASP A 42 -9.90 -2.21 6.50
CA ASP A 42 -10.12 -2.42 5.07
C ASP A 42 -8.91 -1.92 4.26
N PRO A 43 -7.85 -2.74 4.11
CA PRO A 43 -6.64 -2.37 3.38
C PRO A 43 -6.87 -2.23 1.86
N HIS A 44 -7.93 -2.80 1.29
CA HIS A 44 -8.20 -2.75 -0.15
C HIS A 44 -8.55 -1.34 -0.66
N ASN A 45 -8.94 -0.44 0.24
CA ASN A 45 -9.30 0.92 -0.09
C ASN A 45 -8.18 1.95 0.10
N TYR A 46 -6.95 1.52 0.42
CA TYR A 46 -5.81 2.39 0.71
C TYR A 46 -4.69 2.22 -0.31
N VAL A 47 -4.08 3.32 -0.75
CA VAL A 47 -2.85 3.28 -1.56
C VAL A 47 -1.65 2.91 -0.68
N SER A 48 -1.48 3.60 0.44
CA SER A 48 -0.33 3.41 1.34
C SER A 48 -0.66 2.41 2.46
N TRP A 49 0.22 1.42 2.62
CA TRP A 49 0.17 0.50 3.75
C TRP A 49 0.61 1.20 5.03
N ASP A 50 1.84 1.69 5.12
CA ASP A 50 2.45 2.16 6.36
C ASP A 50 3.10 3.55 6.27
N GLY A 51 2.78 4.31 5.22
CA GLY A 51 3.41 5.60 4.91
C GLY A 51 4.67 5.49 4.05
N ILE A 52 5.18 4.27 3.81
CA ILE A 52 6.38 4.00 3.01
C ILE A 52 6.06 3.02 1.88
N HIS A 53 5.36 1.93 2.18
CA HIS A 53 5.01 0.87 1.24
C HIS A 53 3.60 1.03 0.69
N ALA A 54 3.38 0.54 -0.53
CA ALA A 54 2.04 0.40 -1.11
C ALA A 54 1.31 -0.81 -0.51
N THR A 55 -0.01 -0.74 -0.44
CA THR A 55 -0.84 -1.91 -0.09
C THR A 55 -0.76 -2.98 -1.18
N GLU A 56 -1.16 -4.20 -0.83
CA GLU A 56 -1.35 -5.28 -1.82
C GLU A 56 -2.32 -4.86 -2.94
N ALA A 57 -3.44 -4.23 -2.59
CA ALA A 57 -4.42 -3.78 -3.57
C ALA A 57 -3.85 -2.72 -4.53
N ALA A 58 -3.04 -1.80 -4.03
CA ALA A 58 -2.34 -0.83 -4.86
C ALA A 58 -1.30 -1.49 -5.78
N ASN A 59 -0.50 -2.43 -5.25
CA ASN A 59 0.49 -3.16 -6.04
C ASN A 59 -0.17 -4.03 -7.12
N LYS A 60 -1.32 -4.66 -6.84
CA LYS A 60 -2.08 -5.43 -7.84
C LYS A 60 -2.49 -4.56 -9.03
N LEU A 61 -2.99 -3.35 -8.78
CA LEU A 61 -3.35 -2.40 -9.85
C LEU A 61 -2.15 -2.00 -10.70
N VAL A 62 -0.97 -1.76 -10.09
CA VAL A 62 0.25 -1.45 -10.85
C VAL A 62 0.69 -2.65 -11.68
N ALA A 63 0.69 -3.85 -11.10
CA ALA A 63 1.06 -5.08 -11.79
C ALA A 63 0.13 -5.37 -12.98
N ASP A 64 -1.18 -5.25 -12.80
CA ASP A 64 -2.17 -5.42 -13.86
C ASP A 64 -1.93 -4.45 -15.03
N ALA A 65 -1.59 -3.19 -14.72
CA ALA A 65 -1.30 -2.16 -15.71
C ALA A 65 0.01 -2.41 -16.49
N MET A 66 1.00 -3.04 -15.85
CA MET A 66 2.22 -3.49 -16.53
C MET A 66 1.95 -4.73 -17.41
N ILE A 67 1.20 -5.71 -16.90
CA ILE A 67 0.90 -6.96 -17.63
C ILE A 67 0.03 -6.70 -18.86
N ASN A 68 -0.96 -5.83 -18.73
CA ASN A 68 -1.80 -5.43 -19.85
C ASN A 68 -1.05 -4.54 -20.86
N GLY A 69 0.09 -3.96 -20.47
CA GLY A 69 0.96 -3.19 -21.35
C GLY A 69 0.60 -1.71 -21.51
N SER A 70 -0.41 -1.21 -20.79
CA SER A 70 -0.89 0.17 -20.91
C SER A 70 0.12 1.23 -20.46
N TYR A 71 1.09 0.84 -19.64
CA TYR A 71 2.17 1.71 -19.16
C TYR A 71 3.50 1.57 -19.93
N PHE A 72 3.56 0.71 -20.95
CA PHE A 72 4.75 0.57 -21.78
C PHE A 72 4.73 1.58 -22.93
N ASP A 73 5.92 2.00 -23.37
CA ASP A 73 6.10 2.88 -24.52
C ASP A 73 7.12 2.26 -25.50
N PRO A 74 6.69 1.74 -26.66
CA PRO A 74 5.29 1.68 -27.13
C PRO A 74 4.43 0.67 -26.35
N PRO A 75 3.09 0.81 -26.34
CA PRO A 75 2.23 -0.13 -25.61
C PRO A 75 2.26 -1.56 -26.18
N PHE A 76 2.51 -2.55 -25.32
CA PHE A 76 2.39 -3.97 -25.67
C PHE A 76 2.02 -4.82 -24.45
N SER A 77 1.10 -5.77 -24.61
CA SER A 77 0.79 -6.69 -23.53
C SER A 77 1.88 -7.76 -23.36
N LEU A 78 2.24 -8.06 -22.11
CA LEU A 78 3.19 -9.15 -21.81
C LEU A 78 2.64 -10.53 -22.20
N HIS A 79 1.32 -10.71 -22.29
CA HIS A 79 0.71 -11.96 -22.79
C HIS A 79 1.12 -12.30 -24.23
N LYS A 80 1.65 -11.35 -25.00
CA LYS A 80 2.20 -11.62 -26.34
C LYS A 80 3.51 -12.41 -26.30
N PHE A 81 4.22 -12.36 -25.16
CA PHE A 81 5.58 -12.88 -25.03
C PHE A 81 5.73 -13.92 -23.91
N CYS A 82 4.77 -14.00 -23.00
CA CYS A 82 4.80 -14.88 -21.84
C CYS A 82 3.42 -15.50 -21.58
N ASP A 83 3.40 -16.75 -21.11
CA ASP A 83 2.20 -17.38 -20.57
C ASP A 83 1.99 -16.96 -19.11
N ILE A 84 1.34 -15.81 -18.90
CA ILE A 84 1.13 -15.22 -17.58
C ILE A 84 -0.12 -15.82 -16.94
N GLN A 85 0.06 -16.38 -15.75
CA GLN A 85 -1.02 -16.90 -14.91
C GLN A 85 -1.74 -15.79 -14.13
N PRO A 86 -3.00 -15.99 -13.72
CA PRO A 86 -3.75 -14.99 -12.95
C PRO A 86 -3.03 -14.58 -11.65
N ILE A 87 -3.03 -13.27 -11.36
CA ILE A 87 -2.57 -12.74 -10.08
C ILE A 87 -3.73 -12.83 -9.08
N GLY A 88 -3.68 -13.83 -8.19
CA GLY A 88 -4.45 -13.90 -6.94
C GLY A 88 -5.97 -13.85 -7.06
#